data_AF-E1CG39-F1
#
_entry.id   AF-E1CG39-F1
#
_cell.length_a   1.000
_cell.length_b   1.000
_cell.length_c   1.000
_cell.angle_alpha   90.00
_cell.angle_beta   90.00
_cell.angle_gamma   90.00
#
_symmetry.space_group_name_H-M   'P 1'
#
loop_
_entity.id
_entity.type
_entity.pdbx_description
1 polymer ?
#
loop_
_entity_poly.entity_id
_entity_poly.type
_entity_poly.pdbx_seq_one_letter_code
_entity_poly.pdbx_strand_id
1 'polypeptide(L)'
;MDLGSLQRLVWENKVRKGYNTTDVPLEFCMLQENAATAFTAWRKQKELLGEELADVVLYATSIAEMAGLDLLHEVKKKVDKNAARPD
;
A
#
# COMPACT_ATOMS: atom_id res chain seq x y z
N MET A 1 12.60 -9.38 -3.40
CA MET A 1 11.27 -9.59 -2.79
C MET A 1 10.23 -9.23 -3.84
N ASP A 2 9.19 -10.05 -4.02
CA ASP A 2 8.01 -9.71 -4.84
C ASP A 2 6.87 -9.13 -3.99
N LEU A 3 5.81 -8.60 -4.62
CA LEU A 3 4.68 -7.99 -3.91
C LEU A 3 3.90 -8.97 -3.02
N GLY A 4 3.78 -10.24 -3.41
CA GLY A 4 3.11 -11.24 -2.57
C GLY A 4 3.94 -11.58 -1.33
N SER A 5 5.26 -11.67 -1.47
CA SER A 5 6.18 -11.83 -0.35
C SER A 5 6.25 -10.58 0.54
N LEU A 6 6.13 -9.38 -0.05
CA LEU A 6 6.01 -8.12 0.69
C LEU A 6 4.73 -8.11 1.53
N GLN A 7 3.60 -8.55 0.98
CA GLN A 7 2.32 -8.56 1.69
C GLN A 7 2.37 -9.33 3.00
N ARG A 8 2.87 -10.56 2.94
CA ARG A 8 3.07 -11.38 4.15
C ARG A 8 4.01 -10.72 5.15
N LEU A 9 5.15 -10.21 4.69
CA LEU A 9 6.15 -9.59 5.58
C LEU A 9 5.60 -8.34 6.28
N VAL A 10 4.86 -7.50 5.56
CA VAL A 10 4.23 -6.30 6.13
C VAL A 10 3.21 -6.70 7.19
N TRP A 11 2.38 -7.69 6.91
CA TRP A 11 1.41 -8.19 7.88
C TRP A 11 2.05 -8.76 9.14
N GLU A 12 3.04 -9.65 8.99
CA GLU A 12 3.78 -10.22 10.12
C GLU A 12 4.43 -9.14 10.98
N ASN A 13 5.02 -8.12 10.35
CA ASN A 13 5.58 -6.98 11.06
C ASN A 13 4.53 -6.21 11.85
N LYS A 14 3.34 -6.04 11.26
CA LYS A 14 2.23 -5.32 11.86
C LYS A 14 1.71 -6.02 13.11
N VAL A 15 1.46 -7.33 13.00
CA VAL A 15 1.05 -8.19 14.11
C VAL A 15 2.11 -8.17 15.22
N ARG A 16 3.39 -8.36 14.85
CA ARG A 16 4.50 -8.37 15.81
C ARG A 16 4.65 -7.06 16.58
N LYS A 17 4.39 -5.92 15.93
CA LYS A 17 4.48 -4.59 16.55
C LYS A 17 3.22 -4.16 17.30
N GLY A 18 2.15 -4.97 17.26
CA GLY A 18 0.87 -4.62 17.89
C GLY A 18 0.17 -3.45 17.22
N TYR A 19 0.42 -3.23 15.93
CA TYR A 19 -0.30 -2.23 15.14
C TYR A 19 -1.72 -2.69 14.79
N ASN A 20 -2.55 -1.76 14.31
CA ASN A 20 -3.93 -2.03 13.96
C ASN A 20 -4.07 -3.14 12.90
N THR A 21 -4.89 -4.14 13.20
CA THR A 21 -5.16 -5.30 12.32
C THR A 21 -6.66 -5.58 12.18
N THR A 22 -7.50 -4.74 12.77
CA THR A 22 -8.95 -4.97 12.90
C THR A 22 -9.79 -3.81 12.38
N ASP A 23 -9.33 -2.57 12.50
CA ASP A 23 -10.05 -1.38 12.05
C ASP A 23 -9.68 -1.03 10.60
N VAL A 24 -10.43 -1.56 9.63
CA VAL A 24 -10.21 -1.28 8.20
C VAL A 24 -10.40 0.22 7.86
N PRO A 25 -11.45 0.92 8.34
CA PRO A 25 -11.58 2.37 8.13
C PRO A 25 -10.36 3.16 8.57
N LEU A 26 -9.79 2.87 9.74
CA LEU A 26 -8.58 3.55 10.23
C LEU A 26 -7.40 3.37 9.26
N GLU A 27 -7.20 2.18 8.69
CA GLU A 27 -6.15 1.96 7.70
C GLU A 27 -6.31 2.80 6.44
N PHE A 28 -7.55 3.02 6.00
CA PHE A 28 -7.81 3.93 4.88
C PHE A 28 -7.48 5.38 5.24
N CYS A 29 -7.76 5.82 6.47
CA CYS A 29 -7.32 7.14 6.94
C CYS A 29 -5.79 7.27 6.93
N MET A 30 -5.07 6.25 7.40
CA MET A 30 -3.60 6.25 7.36
C MET A 30 -3.07 6.24 5.93
N LEU A 31 -3.68 5.48 5.02
CA LEU A 31 -3.33 5.50 3.59
C LEU A 31 -3.50 6.91 2.99
N GLN A 32 -4.59 7.61 3.32
CA GLN A 32 -4.83 8.98 2.88
C GLN A 32 -3.79 9.97 3.43
N GLU A 33 -3.40 9.81 4.70
CA GLU A 33 -2.33 10.59 5.31
C GLU A 33 -1.01 10.40 4.55
N ASN A 34 -0.58 9.16 4.31
CA ASN A 34 0.66 8.88 3.58
C ASN A 34 0.63 9.40 2.15
N ALA A 35 -0.51 9.34 1.47
CA ALA A 35 -0.66 9.95 0.14
C ALA A 35 -0.47 11.48 0.18
N ALA A 36 -1.00 12.15 1.21
CA ALA A 36 -0.80 13.58 1.41
C ALA A 36 0.65 13.93 1.78
N THR A 37 1.32 13.07 2.57
CA THR A 37 2.73 13.23 2.92
C THR A 37 3.62 13.04 1.69
N ALA A 38 3.37 12.04 0.85
CA ALA A 38 4.07 11.86 -0.42
C ALA A 38 3.95 13.09 -1.34
N PHE A 39 2.76 13.69 -1.44
CA PHE A 39 2.59 14.95 -2.17
C PHE A 39 3.41 16.09 -1.55
N THR A 40 3.42 16.18 -0.22
CA THR A 40 4.19 17.19 0.51
C THR A 40 5.69 17.01 0.29
N ALA A 41 6.20 15.77 0.30
CA ALA A 41 7.58 15.44 0.01
C ALA A 41 7.96 15.83 -1.42
N TRP A 42 7.16 15.44 -2.43
CA TRP A 42 7.39 15.87 -3.81
C TRP A 42 7.49 17.40 -3.96
N ARG A 43 6.65 18.14 -3.22
CA ARG A 43 6.58 19.61 -3.29
C ARG A 43 7.70 20.31 -2.53
N LYS A 44 8.15 19.77 -1.39
CA LYS A 44 9.00 20.49 -0.42
C LYS A 44 10.29 19.76 -0.02
N GLN A 45 10.31 18.43 -0.05
CA GLN A 45 11.36 17.56 0.50
C GLN A 45 11.56 16.35 -0.43
N LYS A 46 12.05 16.61 -1.64
CA LYS A 46 12.05 15.61 -2.74
C LYS A 46 12.88 14.37 -2.41
N GLU A 47 13.87 14.50 -1.55
CA GLU A 47 14.69 13.42 -1.02
C GLU A 47 13.88 12.38 -0.24
N LEU A 48 12.75 12.76 0.37
CA LEU A 48 11.88 11.86 1.12
C LEU A 48 10.78 11.21 0.27
N LEU A 49 10.57 11.67 -0.96
CA LEU A 49 9.46 11.19 -1.81
C LEU A 49 9.47 9.66 -1.98
N GLY A 50 10.66 9.06 -2.10
CA GLY A 50 10.80 7.62 -2.23
C GLY A 50 10.30 6.86 -1.00
N GLU A 51 10.57 7.38 0.20
CA GLU A 51 10.14 6.80 1.47
C GLU A 51 8.62 6.90 1.63
N GLU A 52 8.05 8.08 1.37
CA GLU A 52 6.62 8.31 1.50
C GLU A 52 5.79 7.50 0.49
N LEU A 53 6.29 7.32 -0.75
CA LEU A 53 5.65 6.42 -1.72
C LEU A 53 5.72 4.96 -1.26
N ALA A 54 6.79 4.56 -0.57
CA ALA A 54 6.87 3.22 0.01
C ALA A 54 5.79 3.05 1.09
N ASP A 55 5.58 4.03 1.96
CA ASP A 55 4.53 3.96 2.98
C ASP A 55 3.12 3.80 2.39
N VAL A 56 2.81 4.50 1.31
CA VAL A 56 1.56 4.29 0.55
C VAL A 56 1.40 2.83 0.11
N VAL A 57 2.47 2.23 -0.41
CA VAL A 57 2.47 0.81 -0.82
C VAL A 57 2.27 -0.11 0.38
N LEU A 58 2.95 0.15 1.51
CA LEU A 58 2.84 -0.69 2.72
C LEU A 58 1.42 -0.66 3.32
N TYR A 59 0.77 0.50 3.32
CA TYR A 59 -0.62 0.61 3.78
C TYR A 59 -1.61 -0.05 2.83
N ALA A 60 -1.48 0.16 1.51
CA ALA A 60 -2.32 -0.54 0.53
C ALA A 60 -2.20 -2.07 0.66
N THR A 61 -0.98 -2.54 0.92
CA THR A 61 -0.66 -3.95 1.15
C THR A 61 -1.31 -4.48 2.44
N SER A 62 -1.24 -3.72 3.53
CA SER A 62 -1.89 -4.07 4.80
C SER A 62 -3.41 -4.15 4.67
N ILE A 63 -4.01 -3.20 3.94
CA ILE A 63 -5.46 -3.18 3.66
C ILE A 63 -5.87 -4.40 2.85
N ALA A 64 -5.10 -4.79 1.84
CA ALA A 64 -5.38 -5.98 1.05
C ALA A 64 -5.42 -7.25 1.93
N GLU A 65 -4.46 -7.40 2.85
CA GLU A 65 -4.45 -8.51 3.80
C GLU A 65 -5.69 -8.50 4.70
N MET A 66 -6.05 -7.33 5.27
CA MET A 66 -7.26 -7.20 6.11
C MET A 66 -8.55 -7.49 5.34
N ALA A 67 -8.57 -7.25 4.03
CA ALA A 67 -9.69 -7.57 3.15
C ALA A 67 -9.67 -9.01 2.61
N GLY A 68 -8.65 -9.82 2.93
CA GLY A 68 -8.50 -11.18 2.43
C GLY A 68 -8.18 -11.27 0.94
N LEU A 69 -7.48 -10.28 0.40
CA LEU A 69 -7.14 -10.16 -1.02
C LEU A 69 -5.68 -10.55 -1.29
N ASP A 70 -5.44 -11.25 -2.40
CA ASP A 70 -4.10 -11.36 -3.01
C ASP A 70 -3.84 -10.10 -3.85
N LEU A 71 -3.05 -9.17 -3.31
CA LEU A 71 -2.79 -7.90 -3.98
C LEU A 71 -2.00 -8.08 -5.29
N LEU A 72 -1.08 -9.06 -5.35
CA LEU A 72 -0.33 -9.32 -6.58
C LEU A 72 -1.26 -9.81 -7.70
N HIS A 73 -2.22 -10.68 -7.36
CA HIS A 73 -3.25 -11.10 -8.31
C HIS A 73 -4.07 -9.92 -8.82
N GLU A 74 -4.59 -9.07 -7.93
CA GLU A 74 -5.41 -7.92 -8.31
C GLU A 74 -4.64 -6.88 -9.13
N VAL A 75 -3.36 -6.63 -8.81
CA VAL A 75 -2.49 -5.75 -9.60
C VAL A 75 -2.27 -6.30 -11.01
N LYS A 76 -1.93 -7.60 -11.15
CA LYS A 76 -1.75 -8.23 -12.48
C LYS A 76 -3.02 -8.11 -13.32
N LYS A 77 -4.16 -8.49 -12.75
CA LYS A 77 -5.47 -8.38 -13.39
C LYS A 77 -5.79 -6.95 -13.81
N LYS A 78 -5.43 -5.96 -12.99
CA LYS A 78 -5.65 -4.54 -13.30
C LYS A 78 -4.72 -4.05 -14.42
N VAL A 79 -3.47 -4.48 -14.45
CA VAL A 79 -2.51 -4.17 -15.52
C VAL A 79 -3.01 -4.72 -16.86
N ASP A 80 -3.40 -5.99 -16.91
CA ASP A 80 -3.92 -6.62 -18.12
C ASP A 80 -5.19 -5.90 -18.62
N LYS A 81 -6.10 -5.58 -17.69
CA LYS A 81 -7.32 -4.83 -18.00
C LYS A 81 -7.03 -3.43 -18.55
N ASN A 82 -5.98 -2.77 -18.06
CA ASN A 82 -5.62 -1.42 -18.52
C ASN A 82 -4.93 -1.48 -19.90
N ALA A 83 -4.08 -2.47 -20.15
CA ALA A 83 -3.44 -2.66 -21.45
C ALA A 83 -4.44 -2.97 -22.58
N ALA A 84 -5.58 -3.59 -22.24
CA ALA A 84 -6.66 -3.89 -23.19
C ALA A 84 -7.66 -2.74 -23.39
N ARG A 85 -7.52 -1.59 -22.71
CA ARG A 85 -8.43 -0.46 -22.90
C ARG A 85 -8.07 0.30 -24.18
N PRO A 86 -9.03 0.52 -25.10
CA PRO A 86 -8.82 1.44 -26.21
C PRO A 86 -8.68 2.89 -25.69
N ASP A 87 -7.98 3.72 -26.46
CA ASP A 87 -7.73 5.14 -26.19
C ASP A 87 -9.03 5.98 -26.07
#